data_AF-A0AAJ5C0V7-F1
#
_entry.id   AF-A0AAJ5C0V7-F1
#
_cell.length_a   1.000
_cell.length_b   1.000
_cell.length_c   1.000
_cell.angle_alpha   90.00
_cell.angle_beta   90.00
_cell.angle_gamma   90.00
#
_symmetry.space_group_name_H-M   'P 1'
#
loop_
_entity.id
_entity.type
_entity.pdbx_description
1 polymer ?
#
loop_
_entity_poly.entity_id
_entity_poly.type
_entity_poly.pdbx_seq_one_letter_code
_entity_poly.pdbx_strand_id
1 'polypeptide(L)'
;MKELGEFIAKLESVIKELPIEAENIAVEMALNQKGYVVRRIQSEGIPGESYSEKGVPAYLYSNDKWSNSYARKNSGFDRMIKNKKKSGELVSWKDVREANGHQTNFVDFTFTGRTFQNLKVVSIERSGFVAKAYLGSDNPEVSQRLFYGFKLYGDFLYPNEDEKRFLNGIANKMLDKVFEKIKL
;
A
#
# COMPACT_ATOMS: atom_id res chain seq x y z
N MET A 1 21.36 -49.93 -3.88
CA MET A 1 19.88 -49.87 -3.72
C MET A 1 19.44 -48.96 -2.58
N LYS A 2 20.10 -48.95 -1.41
CA LYS A 2 19.75 -48.07 -0.28
C LYS A 2 19.87 -46.57 -0.61
N GLU A 3 20.96 -46.17 -1.28
CA GLU A 3 21.21 -44.78 -1.72
C GLU A 3 20.20 -44.26 -2.75
N LEU A 4 19.70 -45.12 -3.65
CA LEU A 4 18.68 -44.73 -4.62
C LEU A 4 17.32 -44.48 -3.94
N GLY A 5 16.96 -45.30 -2.94
CA GLY A 5 15.74 -45.10 -2.16
C GLY A 5 15.78 -43.81 -1.34
N GLU A 6 16.93 -43.48 -0.74
CA GLU A 6 17.15 -42.23 -0.02
C GLU A 6 17.08 -41.02 -0.96
N PHE A 7 17.66 -41.12 -2.15
CA PHE A 7 17.59 -40.07 -3.17
C PHE A 7 16.17 -39.80 -3.66
N ILE A 8 15.39 -40.85 -3.94
CA ILE A 8 13.98 -40.75 -4.35
C ILE A 8 13.16 -40.09 -3.24
N ALA A 9 13.32 -40.52 -1.98
CA ALA A 9 12.62 -39.93 -0.85
C ALA A 9 12.96 -38.44 -0.66
N LYS A 10 14.22 -38.05 -0.87
CA LYS A 10 14.66 -36.65 -0.82
C LYS A 10 14.02 -35.83 -1.95
N LEU A 11 13.97 -36.34 -3.18
CA LEU A 11 13.28 -35.68 -4.30
C LEU A 11 11.78 -35.51 -4.07
N GLU A 12 11.10 -36.54 -3.53
CA GLU A 12 9.68 -36.45 -3.19
C GLU A 12 9.40 -35.42 -2.10
N SER A 13 10.29 -35.28 -1.11
CA SER A 13 10.20 -34.21 -0.09
C SER A 13 10.31 -32.84 -0.73
N VAL A 14 11.28 -32.66 -1.63
CA VAL A 14 11.51 -31.39 -2.35
C VAL A 14 10.29 -30.99 -3.16
N ILE A 15 9.68 -31.92 -3.91
CA ILE A 15 8.47 -31.65 -4.70
C ILE A 15 7.30 -31.20 -3.81
N LYS A 16 7.21 -31.71 -2.58
CA LYS A 16 6.18 -31.32 -1.60
C LYS A 16 6.47 -29.98 -0.92
N GLU A 17 7.74 -29.64 -0.72
CA GLU A 17 8.17 -28.39 -0.06
C GLU A 17 8.15 -27.18 -1.01
N LEU A 18 8.53 -27.36 -2.27
CA LEU A 18 8.62 -26.27 -3.26
C LEU A 18 7.35 -25.40 -3.37
N PRO A 19 6.12 -25.97 -3.37
CA PRO A 19 4.91 -25.17 -3.40
C PRO A 19 4.73 -24.29 -2.15
N ILE A 20 5.11 -24.78 -0.97
CA ILE A 20 5.04 -24.03 0.30
C ILE A 20 6.07 -22.90 0.28
N GLU A 21 7.28 -23.18 -0.18
CA GLU A 21 8.32 -22.16 -0.34
C GLU A 21 7.91 -21.09 -1.36
N ALA A 22 7.21 -21.46 -2.44
CA ALA A 22 6.67 -20.49 -3.38
C ALA A 22 5.65 -19.53 -2.73
N GLU A 23 4.78 -20.03 -1.85
CA GLU A 23 3.85 -19.18 -1.08
C GLU A 23 4.60 -18.25 -0.12
N ASN A 24 5.59 -18.76 0.59
CA ASN A 24 6.44 -17.95 1.48
C ASN A 24 7.16 -16.84 0.71
N ILE A 25 7.73 -17.15 -0.46
CA ILE A 25 8.35 -16.17 -1.35
C ILE A 25 7.34 -15.12 -1.78
N ALA A 26 6.13 -15.52 -2.19
CA ALA A 26 5.09 -14.58 -2.61
C ALA A 26 4.69 -13.61 -1.48
N VAL A 27 4.57 -14.11 -0.24
CA VAL A 27 4.26 -13.27 0.93
C VAL A 27 5.36 -12.26 1.20
N GLU A 28 6.61 -12.72 1.29
CA GLU A 28 7.76 -11.85 1.52
C GLU A 28 7.91 -10.80 0.41
N MET A 29 7.72 -11.21 -0.84
CA MET A 29 7.72 -10.31 -1.99
C MET A 29 6.64 -9.24 -1.88
N ALA A 30 5.42 -9.60 -1.50
CA ALA A 30 4.33 -8.65 -1.28
C ALA A 30 4.62 -7.68 -0.13
N LEU A 31 5.20 -8.14 0.98
CA LEU A 31 5.58 -7.30 2.11
C LEU A 31 6.72 -6.33 1.74
N ASN A 32 7.70 -6.79 0.99
CA ASN A 32 8.77 -5.94 0.47
C ASN A 32 8.22 -4.91 -0.52
N GLN A 33 7.36 -5.33 -1.46
CA GLN A 33 6.70 -4.42 -2.40
C GLN A 33 5.94 -3.33 -1.66
N LYS A 34 5.13 -3.71 -0.65
CA LYS A 34 4.46 -2.75 0.24
C LYS A 34 5.47 -1.76 0.81
N GLY A 35 6.58 -2.23 1.38
CA GLY A 35 7.59 -1.35 1.99
C GLY A 35 8.15 -0.32 1.02
N TYR A 36 8.58 -0.73 -0.18
CA TYR A 36 9.16 0.16 -1.18
C TYR A 36 8.14 1.14 -1.73
N VAL A 37 6.99 0.65 -2.15
CA VAL A 37 5.94 1.47 -2.77
C VAL A 37 5.38 2.48 -1.77
N VAL A 38 5.14 2.08 -0.51
CA VAL A 38 4.69 2.99 0.54
C VAL A 38 5.74 4.06 0.79
N ARG A 39 7.03 3.69 0.88
CA ARG A 39 8.11 4.67 1.05
C ARG A 39 8.12 5.68 -0.08
N ARG A 40 8.01 5.25 -1.34
CA ARG A 40 7.93 6.13 -2.51
C ARG A 40 6.74 7.06 -2.42
N ILE A 41 5.53 6.55 -2.20
CA ILE A 41 4.32 7.39 -2.10
C ILE A 41 4.43 8.41 -0.96
N GLN A 42 5.07 8.05 0.16
CA GLN A 42 5.24 8.96 1.28
C GLN A 42 6.34 10.01 1.09
N SER A 43 7.32 9.75 0.22
CA SER A 43 8.47 10.65 -0.01
C SER A 43 8.35 11.48 -1.29
N GLU A 44 7.73 10.92 -2.32
CA GLU A 44 7.64 11.48 -3.67
C GLU A 44 6.19 11.63 -4.14
N GLY A 45 5.25 10.92 -3.51
CA GLY A 45 3.84 10.91 -3.87
C GLY A 45 3.47 9.94 -4.97
N ILE A 46 2.21 10.03 -5.40
CA ILE A 46 1.75 9.37 -6.61
C ILE A 46 2.30 10.14 -7.82
N PRO A 47 2.98 9.47 -8.77
CA PRO A 47 3.57 10.14 -9.93
C PRO A 47 2.54 10.93 -10.74
N GLY A 48 2.83 12.20 -11.02
CA GLY A 48 1.99 13.06 -11.85
C GLY A 48 0.76 13.64 -11.14
N GLU A 49 0.56 13.32 -9.86
CA GLU A 49 -0.64 13.71 -9.12
C GLU A 49 -0.37 14.76 -8.05
N SER A 50 -1.27 15.74 -7.97
CA SER A 50 -1.25 16.80 -6.97
C SER A 50 -2.60 16.94 -6.29
N TYR A 51 -2.63 17.44 -5.05
CA TYR A 51 -3.90 17.72 -4.40
C TYR A 51 -4.71 18.78 -5.15
N SER A 52 -6.02 18.55 -5.27
CA SER A 52 -6.93 19.48 -5.93
C SER A 52 -6.90 20.86 -5.27
N GLU A 53 -6.61 21.88 -6.08
CA GLU A 53 -6.74 23.29 -5.73
C GLU A 53 -8.14 23.84 -6.02
N LYS A 54 -9.00 23.06 -6.69
CA LYS A 54 -10.41 23.45 -6.92
C LYS A 54 -11.13 23.55 -5.59
N GLY A 55 -11.49 24.78 -5.23
CA GLY A 55 -12.19 25.07 -4.00
C GLY A 55 -13.69 24.83 -4.10
N VAL A 56 -14.30 24.45 -2.98
CA VAL A 56 -15.75 24.41 -2.80
C VAL A 56 -16.15 25.32 -1.63
N PRO A 57 -17.40 25.77 -1.51
CA PRO A 57 -17.78 26.68 -0.44
C PRO A 57 -17.45 26.14 0.95
N ALA A 58 -16.84 26.98 1.81
CA ALA A 58 -16.37 26.59 3.14
C ALA A 58 -17.44 25.94 4.02
N TYR A 59 -18.72 26.26 3.81
CA TYR A 59 -19.81 25.70 4.59
C TYR A 59 -19.95 24.18 4.44
N LEU A 60 -19.52 23.58 3.31
CA LEU A 60 -19.52 22.13 3.09
C LEU A 60 -18.61 21.39 4.07
N TYR A 61 -17.55 22.04 4.54
CA TYR A 61 -16.63 21.52 5.55
C TYR A 61 -17.03 21.86 6.98
N SER A 62 -17.98 22.80 7.15
CA SER A 62 -18.40 23.31 8.47
C SER A 62 -19.46 22.47 9.17
N ASN A 63 -20.03 21.46 8.50
CA ASN A 63 -21.21 20.76 8.99
C ASN A 63 -20.82 19.44 9.67
N ASP A 64 -21.03 19.28 10.98
CA ASP A 64 -20.59 18.11 11.77
C ASP A 64 -21.12 16.76 11.24
N LYS A 65 -22.25 16.79 10.51
CA LYS A 65 -22.88 15.60 9.92
C LYS A 65 -22.26 15.14 8.59
N TRP A 66 -21.55 16.01 7.88
CA TRP A 66 -20.98 15.76 6.54
C TRP A 66 -19.49 16.08 6.44
N SER A 67 -18.96 16.83 7.41
CA SER A 67 -17.54 17.15 7.47
C SER A 67 -16.80 15.88 7.81
N ASN A 68 -15.82 15.57 6.98
CA ASN A 68 -14.82 14.54 7.22
C ASN A 68 -14.27 14.78 8.64
N SER A 69 -14.74 14.04 9.66
CA SER A 69 -14.34 14.22 11.07
C SER A 69 -12.81 14.13 11.22
N TYR A 70 -12.20 13.38 10.29
CA TYR A 70 -10.76 13.30 10.07
C TYR A 70 -10.09 14.66 9.82
N ALA A 71 -10.74 15.62 9.18
CA ALA A 71 -10.21 16.96 8.90
C ALA A 71 -10.21 17.90 10.13
N ARG A 72 -10.86 17.52 11.24
CA ARG A 72 -10.93 18.34 12.47
C ARG A 72 -9.92 17.89 13.53
N LYS A 73 -8.71 17.54 13.12
CA LYS A 73 -7.66 17.12 14.06
C LYS A 73 -6.97 18.29 14.75
N ASN A 74 -7.05 19.47 14.16
CA ASN A 74 -6.30 20.64 14.61
C ASN A 74 -7.20 21.88 14.74
N SER A 75 -6.98 22.66 15.79
CA SER A 75 -7.64 23.95 16.01
C SER A 75 -7.41 24.96 14.87
N GLY A 76 -6.34 24.77 14.09
CA GLY A 76 -6.06 25.53 12.87
C GLY A 76 -7.12 25.34 11.77
N PHE A 77 -7.65 24.12 11.61
CA PHE A 77 -8.69 23.81 10.64
C PHE A 77 -9.99 24.55 10.95
N ASP A 78 -10.48 24.46 12.19
CA ASP A 78 -11.74 25.10 12.58
C ASP A 78 -11.66 26.62 12.46
N ARG A 79 -10.50 27.20 12.79
CA ARG A 79 -10.24 28.64 12.60
C ARG A 79 -10.27 29.03 11.13
N MET A 80 -9.60 28.27 10.26
CA MET A 80 -9.59 28.51 8.82
C MET A 80 -11.00 28.44 8.23
N ILE A 81 -11.76 27.38 8.52
CA ILE A 81 -13.13 27.20 8.02
C ILE A 81 -14.04 28.32 8.52
N LYS A 82 -13.94 28.72 9.79
CA LYS A 82 -14.74 29.82 10.34
C LYS A 82 -14.46 31.15 9.64
N ASN A 83 -13.19 31.44 9.33
CA ASN A 83 -12.80 32.67 8.64
C ASN A 83 -13.26 32.66 7.18
N LYS A 84 -12.96 31.59 6.43
CA LYS A 84 -13.36 31.45 5.02
C LYS A 84 -14.88 31.42 4.84
N LYS A 85 -15.62 30.85 5.79
CA LYS A 85 -17.09 30.90 5.80
C LYS A 85 -17.64 32.31 5.96
N LYS A 86 -17.00 33.14 6.81
CA LYS A 86 -17.41 34.54 7.00
C LYS A 86 -17.09 35.42 5.78
N SER A 87 -15.97 35.17 5.11
CA SER A 87 -15.57 35.91 3.91
C SER A 87 -16.20 35.37 2.62
N GLY A 88 -16.91 34.23 2.67
CA GLY A 88 -17.49 33.60 1.48
C GLY A 88 -16.46 32.93 0.56
N GLU A 89 -15.24 32.70 1.07
CA GLU A 89 -14.16 32.09 0.31
C GLU A 89 -14.35 30.58 0.10
N LEU A 90 -13.77 30.09 -0.99
CA LEU A 90 -13.70 28.67 -1.29
C LEU A 90 -12.57 27.99 -0.50
N VAL A 91 -12.76 26.71 -0.21
CA VAL A 91 -11.82 25.84 0.48
C VAL A 91 -11.49 24.68 -0.44
N SER A 92 -10.21 24.53 -0.77
CA SER A 92 -9.71 23.40 -1.56
C SER A 92 -9.34 22.22 -0.66
N TRP A 93 -9.15 21.03 -1.23
CA TRP A 93 -8.65 19.89 -0.45
C TRP A 93 -7.20 20.09 0.02
N LYS A 94 -6.41 20.84 -0.75
CA LYS A 94 -5.07 21.29 -0.36
C LYS A 94 -5.13 22.14 0.91
N ASP A 95 -6.03 23.14 0.97
CA ASP A 95 -6.22 24.00 2.15
C ASP A 95 -6.55 23.18 3.40
N VAL A 96 -7.41 22.17 3.25
CA VAL A 96 -7.82 21.27 4.34
C VAL A 96 -6.60 20.53 4.91
N ARG A 97 -5.70 20.05 4.04
CA ARG A 97 -4.47 19.36 4.48
C ARG A 97 -3.49 20.32 5.15
N GLU A 98 -3.27 21.49 4.57
CA GLU A 98 -2.36 22.51 5.13
C GLU A 98 -2.83 22.96 6.52
N ALA A 99 -4.13 23.21 6.69
CA ALA A 99 -4.69 23.60 7.99
C ALA A 99 -4.58 22.51 9.07
N ASN A 100 -4.38 21.26 8.67
CA ASN A 100 -4.09 20.13 9.56
C ASN A 100 -2.59 19.85 9.74
N GLY A 101 -1.70 20.68 9.18
CA GLY A 101 -0.26 20.52 9.28
C GLY A 101 0.30 19.37 8.45
N HIS A 102 -0.41 18.96 7.41
CA HIS A 102 0.05 17.93 6.48
C HIS A 102 0.76 18.54 5.27
N GLN A 103 1.76 17.85 4.74
CA GLN A 103 2.39 18.24 3.47
C GLN A 103 1.36 18.19 2.33
N THR A 104 1.54 19.08 1.35
CA THR A 104 0.65 19.25 0.18
C THR A 104 1.36 19.29 -1.16
N ASN A 105 2.68 19.04 -1.18
CA ASN A 105 3.48 19.05 -2.42
C ASN A 105 3.09 17.90 -3.35
N PHE A 106 2.64 16.77 -2.79
CA PHE A 106 2.28 15.57 -3.55
C PHE A 106 1.24 14.72 -2.83
N VAL A 107 0.53 13.86 -3.55
CA VAL A 107 -0.48 12.96 -2.96
C VAL A 107 0.19 11.77 -2.26
N ASP A 108 0.05 11.67 -0.93
CA ASP A 108 0.78 10.68 -0.12
C ASP A 108 -0.10 9.68 0.67
N PHE A 109 -1.43 9.76 0.57
CA PHE A 109 -2.41 9.00 1.37
C PHE A 109 -2.19 8.98 2.90
N THR A 110 -1.30 9.80 3.43
CA THR A 110 -0.83 9.79 4.82
C THR A 110 -1.69 10.72 5.69
N PHE A 111 -3.01 10.56 5.60
CA PHE A 111 -3.95 11.37 6.37
C PHE A 111 -4.05 10.93 7.84
N THR A 112 -3.87 9.63 8.11
CA THR A 112 -3.93 9.08 9.47
C THR A 112 -2.76 8.16 9.80
N GLY A 113 -1.79 7.94 8.90
CA GLY A 113 -0.77 6.88 9.00
C GLY A 113 -1.33 5.45 8.93
N ARG A 114 -2.62 5.26 9.24
CA ARG A 114 -3.31 3.97 9.32
C ARG A 114 -3.59 3.32 7.97
N THR A 115 -3.63 4.08 6.87
CA THR A 115 -3.95 3.55 5.54
C THR A 115 -2.95 2.47 5.12
N PHE A 116 -1.65 2.77 5.21
CA PHE A 116 -0.61 1.82 4.84
C PHE A 116 -0.25 0.83 5.96
N GLN A 117 -0.48 1.20 7.23
CA GLN A 117 -0.32 0.26 8.34
C GLN A 117 -1.24 -0.95 8.19
N ASN A 118 -2.49 -0.73 7.78
CA ASN A 118 -3.49 -1.78 7.62
C ASN A 118 -3.48 -2.45 6.23
N LEU A 119 -2.55 -2.08 5.35
CA LEU A 119 -2.31 -2.80 4.10
C LEU A 119 -1.53 -4.08 4.41
N LYS A 120 -2.08 -5.25 4.13
CA LYS A 120 -1.47 -6.55 4.42
C LYS A 120 -1.77 -7.56 3.32
N VAL A 121 -1.10 -8.71 3.34
CA VAL A 121 -1.48 -9.83 2.48
C VAL A 121 -2.84 -10.35 2.94
N VAL A 122 -3.84 -10.32 2.06
CA VAL A 122 -5.22 -10.72 2.37
C VAL A 122 -5.58 -12.08 1.77
N SER A 123 -4.90 -12.48 0.69
CA SER A 123 -5.05 -13.79 0.09
C SER A 123 -3.76 -14.21 -0.60
N ILE A 124 -3.59 -15.53 -0.70
CA ILE A 124 -2.54 -16.16 -1.48
C ILE A 124 -3.23 -17.15 -2.40
N GLU A 125 -2.96 -17.06 -3.70
CA GLU A 125 -3.42 -18.02 -4.69
C GLU A 125 -2.21 -18.76 -5.24
N ARG A 126 -2.26 -20.10 -5.18
CA ARG A 126 -1.23 -20.95 -5.75
C ARG A 126 -1.77 -21.78 -6.91
N SER A 127 -1.00 -21.82 -7.99
CA SER A 127 -1.21 -22.69 -9.14
C SER A 127 0.11 -23.41 -9.45
N GLY A 128 0.19 -24.68 -9.07
CA GLY A 128 1.44 -25.45 -9.15
C GLY A 128 2.54 -24.87 -8.28
N PHE A 129 3.64 -24.43 -8.92
CA PHE A 129 4.80 -23.78 -8.29
C PHE A 129 4.75 -22.25 -8.37
N VAL A 130 3.66 -21.69 -8.88
CA VAL A 130 3.45 -20.24 -8.93
C VAL A 130 2.51 -19.85 -7.80
N ALA A 131 2.95 -18.94 -6.94
CA ALA A 131 2.12 -18.34 -5.92
C ALA A 131 1.99 -16.83 -6.16
N LYS A 132 0.79 -16.29 -5.91
CA LYS A 132 0.46 -14.88 -5.98
C LYS A 132 -0.07 -14.44 -4.62
N ALA A 133 0.54 -13.41 -4.04
CA ALA A 133 0.04 -12.79 -2.82
C ALA A 133 -0.65 -11.48 -3.17
N TYR A 134 -1.85 -11.26 -2.64
CA TYR A 134 -2.65 -10.06 -2.88
C TYR A 134 -2.60 -9.15 -1.66
N LEU A 135 -2.24 -7.88 -1.89
CA LEU A 135 -2.25 -6.84 -0.88
C LEU A 135 -3.62 -6.18 -0.79
N GLY A 136 -4.13 -6.01 0.43
CA GLY A 136 -5.40 -5.36 0.69
C GLY A 136 -5.56 -4.98 2.16
N SER A 137 -6.79 -4.68 2.57
CA SER A 137 -7.11 -4.46 3.98
C SER A 137 -8.42 -5.16 4.32
N ASP A 138 -8.45 -5.82 5.48
CA ASP A 138 -9.67 -6.41 6.06
C ASP A 138 -10.52 -5.38 6.80
N ASN A 139 -9.96 -4.19 7.07
CA ASN A 139 -10.71 -3.07 7.60
C ASN A 139 -11.56 -2.43 6.48
N PRO A 140 -12.91 -2.45 6.57
CA PRO A 140 -13.77 -1.93 5.52
C PRO A 140 -13.51 -0.47 5.17
N GLU A 141 -13.18 0.37 6.16
CA GLU A 141 -12.89 1.78 5.94
C GLU A 141 -11.59 1.97 5.16
N VAL A 142 -10.54 1.24 5.53
CA VAL A 142 -9.25 1.32 4.82
C VAL A 142 -9.38 0.75 3.41
N SER A 143 -10.09 -0.36 3.26
CA SER A 143 -10.37 -0.98 1.96
C SER A 143 -11.12 -0.01 1.03
N GLN A 144 -12.15 0.68 1.53
CA GLN A 144 -12.87 1.71 0.76
C GLN A 144 -11.96 2.88 0.35
N ARG A 145 -11.05 3.32 1.22
CA ARG A 145 -10.08 4.39 0.90
C ARG A 145 -9.08 3.96 -0.17
N LEU A 146 -8.56 2.73 -0.08
CA LEU A 146 -7.68 2.17 -1.09
C LEU A 146 -8.41 2.06 -2.43
N PHE A 147 -9.64 1.53 -2.42
CA PHE A 147 -10.49 1.44 -3.60
C PHE A 147 -10.80 2.79 -4.24
N TYR A 148 -11.10 3.81 -3.42
CA TYR A 148 -11.27 5.18 -3.90
C TYR A 148 -9.98 5.72 -4.53
N GLY A 149 -8.82 5.45 -3.92
CA GLY A 149 -7.51 5.75 -4.48
C GLY A 149 -7.29 5.09 -5.84
N PHE A 150 -7.61 3.80 -5.98
CA PHE A 150 -7.48 3.06 -7.23
C PHE A 150 -8.36 3.63 -8.34
N LYS A 151 -9.57 4.08 -8.00
CA LYS A 151 -10.47 4.74 -8.95
C LYS A 151 -9.94 6.09 -9.44
N LEU A 152 -9.27 6.85 -8.56
CA LEU A 152 -8.76 8.16 -8.90
C LEU A 152 -7.43 8.12 -9.64
N TYR A 153 -6.51 7.26 -9.20
CA TYR A 153 -5.10 7.33 -9.59
C TYR A 153 -4.60 6.06 -10.28
N GLY A 154 -5.49 5.11 -10.57
CA GLY A 154 -5.11 3.79 -11.08
C GLY A 154 -4.38 2.95 -10.04
N ASP A 155 -3.64 1.92 -10.48
CA ASP A 155 -2.87 1.06 -9.59
C ASP A 155 -1.61 1.74 -9.07
N PHE A 156 -1.78 2.68 -8.14
CA PHE A 156 -0.69 3.40 -7.49
C PHE A 156 0.16 2.50 -6.57
N LEU A 157 -0.28 1.26 -6.30
CA LEU A 157 0.48 0.26 -5.57
C LEU A 157 1.38 -0.60 -6.47
N TYR A 158 1.27 -0.41 -7.79
CA TYR A 158 2.12 -1.09 -8.76
C TYR A 158 3.57 -0.60 -8.66
N PRO A 159 4.56 -1.50 -8.62
CA PRO A 159 5.96 -1.12 -8.53
C PRO A 159 6.46 -0.49 -9.83
N ASN A 160 7.27 0.55 -9.72
CA ASN A 160 8.00 1.12 -10.85
C ASN A 160 9.18 0.20 -11.26
N GLU A 161 9.90 0.56 -12.32
CA GLU A 161 10.98 -0.29 -12.85
C GLU A 161 12.14 -0.52 -11.88
N ASP A 162 12.50 0.47 -11.06
CA ASP A 162 13.55 0.31 -10.07
C ASP A 162 13.09 -0.58 -8.92
N GLU A 163 11.86 -0.38 -8.43
CA GLU A 163 11.22 -1.24 -7.42
C GLU A 163 11.12 -2.69 -7.91
N LYS A 164 10.74 -2.92 -9.17
CA LYS A 164 10.73 -4.25 -9.78
C LYS A 164 12.12 -4.90 -9.80
N ARG A 165 13.17 -4.15 -10.15
CA ARG A 165 14.55 -4.67 -10.14
C ARG A 165 14.97 -5.09 -8.73
N PHE A 166 14.67 -4.28 -7.71
CA PHE A 166 14.95 -4.63 -6.32
C PHE A 166 14.18 -5.87 -5.87
N LEU A 167 12.88 -5.92 -6.18
CA LEU A 167 12.03 -7.06 -5.85
C LEU A 167 12.53 -8.34 -6.52
N ASN A 168 12.91 -8.31 -7.79
CA ASN A 168 13.50 -9.46 -8.47
C ASN A 168 14.81 -9.91 -7.81
N GLY A 169 15.65 -8.98 -7.35
CA GLY A 169 16.85 -9.30 -6.60
C GLY A 169 16.57 -10.01 -5.27
N ILE A 170 15.48 -9.65 -4.58
CA ILE A 170 15.03 -10.33 -3.36
C ILE A 170 14.51 -11.73 -3.70
N ALA A 171 13.66 -11.86 -4.72
CA ALA A 171 13.12 -13.13 -5.17
C ALA A 171 14.24 -14.14 -5.50
N ASN A 172 15.26 -13.70 -6.26
CA ASN A 172 16.41 -14.54 -6.60
C ASN A 172 17.17 -15.01 -5.36
N LYS A 173 17.46 -14.12 -4.40
CA LYS A 173 18.11 -14.51 -3.14
C LYS A 173 17.30 -15.51 -2.33
N MET A 174 15.97 -15.42 -2.36
CA MET A 174 15.11 -16.38 -1.67
C MET A 174 15.10 -17.73 -2.38
N LEU A 175 15.03 -17.73 -3.72
CA LEU A 175 15.13 -18.95 -4.53
C LEU A 175 16.49 -19.64 -4.33
N ASP A 176 17.59 -18.89 -4.28
CA ASP A 176 18.92 -19.43 -4.03
C ASP A 176 18.98 -20.16 -2.68
N LYS A 177 18.38 -19.60 -1.62
CA LYS A 177 18.28 -20.25 -0.30
C LYS A 177 17.46 -21.54 -0.35
N VAL A 178 16.38 -21.55 -1.12
CA VAL A 178 15.56 -22.75 -1.32
C VAL A 178 16.40 -23.81 -2.03
N PHE A 179 17.14 -23.46 -3.08
CA PHE A 179 18.05 -24.39 -3.76
C PHE A 179 19.19 -24.87 -2.86
N GLU A 180 19.75 -24.03 -2.00
CA GLU A 180 20.76 -24.44 -1.01
C GLU A 180 20.22 -25.43 0.02
N LYS A 181 19.00 -25.22 0.52
CA LYS A 181 18.31 -26.16 1.41
C LYS A 181 18.06 -27.51 0.71
N ILE A 182 17.80 -27.46 -0.60
CA ILE A 182 17.50 -28.62 -1.44
C ILE A 182 18.77 -29.35 -1.88
N LYS A 183 19.95 -28.72 -1.87
CA LYS A 183 21.20 -29.31 -2.39
C LYS A 183 21.33 -30.76 -1.93
N LEU A 184 21.24 -31.62 -2.94
CA LEU A 184 21.32 -33.07 -2.87
C LEU A 184 22.69 -33.48 -2.34
#